data_AF-A0A7G8UF98-F1
#
_entry.id   AF-A0A7G8UF98-F1
#
_cell.length_a   1.000
_cell.length_b   1.000
_cell.length_c   1.000
_cell.angle_alpha   90.00
_cell.angle_beta   90.00
_cell.angle_gamma   90.00
#
_symmetry.space_group_name_H-M   'P 1'
#
loop_
_entity.id
_entity.type
_entity.pdbx_description
1 polymer ?
#
loop_
_entity_poly.entity_id
_entity_poly.type
_entity_poly.pdbx_seq_one_letter_code
_entity_poly.pdbx_strand_id
1 'polypeptide(L)'
;MSLIPSYRPLEVTLVNKNKLKKHLRDEANISGTTLAKMSNGEFVSLSVIARICEYLECKIQDVVEFTTEEDESVKTLKERLDSLSEEEFEALQRIYEMVHNKKANK
;
A
#
# COMPACT_ATOMS: atom_id res chain seq x y z
N MET A 1 8.28 5.96 -15.89
CA MET A 1 7.56 5.45 -14.71
C MET A 1 6.29 4.78 -15.19
N SER A 2 6.11 3.50 -14.86
CA SER A 2 4.85 2.80 -15.06
C SER A 2 4.07 2.83 -13.75
N LEU A 3 2.77 3.14 -13.81
CA LEU A 3 1.89 3.07 -12.64
C LEU A 3 1.30 1.66 -12.54
N ILE A 4 1.23 1.13 -11.32
CA ILE A 4 0.59 -0.13 -10.99
C ILE A 4 -0.50 0.09 -9.93
N PRO A 5 -1.64 -0.62 -9.98
CA PRO A 5 -2.68 -0.49 -8.97
C PRO A 5 -2.32 -1.31 -7.72
N SER A 6 -2.44 -0.67 -6.55
CA SER A 6 -2.43 -1.33 -5.26
C SER A 6 -3.81 -1.30 -4.64
N TYR A 7 -4.27 -2.46 -4.18
CA TYR A 7 -5.56 -2.64 -3.52
C TYR A 7 -5.42 -2.77 -1.99
N ARG A 8 -4.28 -2.38 -1.42
CA ARG A 8 -4.11 -2.29 0.04
C ARG A 8 -5.17 -1.38 0.70
N PRO A 9 -5.56 -0.23 0.12
CA PRO A 9 -6.65 0.57 0.67
C PRO A 9 -7.95 -0.23 0.84
N LEU A 10 -8.32 -1.05 -0.14
CA LEU A 10 -9.50 -1.92 -0.06
C LEU A 10 -9.43 -2.89 1.12
N GLU A 11 -8.26 -3.50 1.39
CA GLU A 11 -8.11 -4.43 2.51
C GLU A 11 -8.33 -3.72 3.86
N VAL A 12 -7.77 -2.52 4.02
CA VAL A 12 -8.00 -1.68 5.20
C VAL A 12 -9.48 -1.29 5.33
N THR A 13 -10.11 -0.89 4.24
CA THR A 13 -11.53 -0.51 4.21
C THR A 13 -12.45 -1.67 4.57
N LEU A 14 -12.14 -2.89 4.09
CA LEU A 14 -12.88 -4.10 4.46
C LEU A 14 -12.78 -4.37 5.97
N VAL A 15 -11.59 -4.27 6.56
CA VAL A 15 -11.40 -4.44 8.01
C VAL A 15 -12.19 -3.38 8.79
N ASN A 16 -12.07 -2.10 8.41
CA ASN A 16 -12.77 -1.01 9.08
C ASN A 16 -14.30 -1.17 9.03
N LYS A 17 -14.83 -1.86 8.02
CA LYS A 17 -16.26 -2.14 7.84
C LYS A 17 -16.68 -3.54 8.30
N ASN A 18 -15.81 -4.31 8.96
CA ASN A 18 -16.06 -5.70 9.36
C ASN A 18 -16.53 -6.60 8.20
N LYS A 19 -15.95 -6.42 7.00
CA LYS A 19 -16.21 -7.22 5.81
C LYS A 19 -14.98 -8.05 5.43
N LEU A 20 -15.23 -9.14 4.71
CA LEU A 20 -14.24 -10.07 4.20
C LEU A 20 -14.30 -10.04 2.67
N LYS A 21 -13.21 -10.44 1.98
CA LYS A 21 -13.18 -10.53 0.51
C LYS A 21 -14.33 -11.39 -0.07
N LYS A 22 -14.80 -12.41 0.67
CA LYS A 22 -15.96 -13.22 0.28
C LYS A 22 -17.25 -12.39 0.14
N HIS A 23 -17.44 -11.35 0.96
CA HIS A 23 -18.63 -10.49 0.86
C HIS A 23 -18.61 -9.66 -0.42
N LEU A 24 -17.44 -9.30 -0.95
CA LEU A 24 -17.36 -8.67 -2.28
C LEU A 24 -17.87 -9.62 -3.38
N ARG A 25 -17.63 -10.92 -3.24
CA ARG A 25 -18.14 -11.92 -4.16
C ARG A 25 -19.65 -12.13 -3.98
N ASP A 26 -20.07 -12.35 -2.74
CA ASP A 26 -21.42 -12.83 -2.44
C ASP A 26 -22.46 -11.70 -2.40
N GLU A 27 -22.07 -10.49 -1.96
CA GLU A 27 -22.97 -9.34 -1.78
C GLU A 27 -22.77 -8.26 -2.86
N ALA A 28 -21.52 -7.96 -3.25
CA ALA A 28 -21.23 -6.98 -4.30
C ALA A 28 -21.18 -7.59 -5.72
N ASN A 29 -21.37 -8.91 -5.84
CA ASN A 29 -21.37 -9.68 -7.08
C ASN A 29 -20.10 -9.46 -7.93
N ILE A 30 -18.95 -9.37 -7.26
CA ILE A 30 -17.63 -9.27 -7.90
C ILE A 30 -17.10 -10.68 -8.18
N SER A 31 -16.75 -10.95 -9.43
CA SER A 31 -16.34 -12.29 -9.84
C SER A 31 -15.03 -12.74 -9.16
N GLY A 32 -14.87 -14.05 -8.97
CA GLY A 32 -13.63 -14.61 -8.41
C GLY A 32 -12.39 -14.29 -9.24
N THR A 33 -12.52 -14.21 -10.57
CA THR A 33 -11.42 -13.81 -11.47
C THR A 33 -11.03 -12.36 -11.26
N THR A 34 -11.99 -11.45 -11.06
CA THR A 34 -11.73 -10.06 -10.72
C THR A 34 -11.02 -9.92 -9.37
N LEU A 35 -11.43 -10.68 -8.36
CA LEU A 35 -10.77 -10.67 -7.05
C LEU A 35 -9.33 -11.23 -7.13
N ALA A 36 -9.10 -12.24 -7.97
CA ALA A 36 -7.76 -12.75 -8.23
C ALA A 36 -6.86 -11.68 -8.86
N LYS A 37 -7.36 -10.95 -9.87
CA LYS A 37 -6.66 -9.81 -10.48
C LYS A 37 -6.26 -8.76 -9.46
N MET A 38 -7.18 -8.36 -8.57
CA MET A 38 -6.88 -7.41 -7.50
C MET A 38 -5.78 -7.93 -6.56
N SER A 39 -5.83 -9.22 -6.22
CA SER A 39 -4.82 -9.83 -5.35
C SER A 39 -3.44 -9.90 -6.01
N ASN A 40 -3.40 -9.93 -7.34
CA ASN A 40 -2.17 -9.90 -8.14
C ASN A 40 -1.67 -8.49 -8.48
N GLY A 41 -2.34 -7.43 -8.02
CA GLY A 41 -2.00 -6.05 -8.40
C GLY A 41 -2.27 -5.73 -9.88
N GLU A 42 -3.22 -6.42 -10.51
CA GLU A 42 -3.61 -6.18 -11.90
C GLU A 42 -4.71 -5.11 -12.01
N PHE A 43 -4.75 -4.43 -13.15
CA PHE A 43 -5.83 -3.48 -13.45
C PHE A 43 -7.18 -4.20 -13.59
N VAL A 44 -8.20 -3.59 -12.98
CA VAL A 44 -9.61 -3.93 -13.17
C VAL A 44 -10.34 -2.74 -13.78
N SER A 45 -11.53 -2.95 -14.33
CA SER A 45 -12.31 -1.85 -14.91
C SER A 45 -12.77 -0.87 -13.83
N LEU A 46 -12.88 0.40 -14.19
CA LEU A 46 -13.40 1.42 -13.28
C LEU A 46 -14.84 1.12 -12.82
N SER A 47 -15.63 0.41 -13.65
CA SER A 47 -16.96 -0.06 -13.28
C SER A 47 -16.96 -1.07 -12.13
N VAL A 48 -15.93 -1.91 -12.02
CA VAL A 48 -15.75 -2.82 -10.88
C VAL A 48 -15.44 -2.01 -9.62
N ILE A 49 -14.55 -1.03 -9.72
CA ILE A 49 -14.21 -0.13 -8.60
C ILE A 49 -15.44 0.62 -8.11
N ALA A 50 -16.23 1.19 -9.03
CA ALA A 50 -17.47 1.90 -8.70
C ALA A 50 -18.46 1.01 -7.92
N ARG A 51 -18.66 -0.24 -8.35
CA ARG A 51 -19.53 -1.20 -7.63
C ARG A 51 -19.03 -1.51 -6.22
N ILE A 52 -17.71 -1.58 -6.02
CA ILE A 52 -17.13 -1.76 -4.68
C ILE A 52 -17.35 -0.50 -3.84
N CYS A 53 -17.13 0.69 -4.40
CA CYS A 53 -17.39 1.96 -3.72
C CYS A 53 -18.86 2.09 -3.29
N GLU A 54 -19.81 1.71 -4.15
CA GLU A 54 -21.24 1.69 -3.85
C GLU A 54 -21.57 0.71 -2.73
N TYR A 55 -21.10 -0.55 -2.85
CA TYR A 55 -21.34 -1.57 -1.85
C TYR A 55 -20.76 -1.23 -0.47
N LEU A 56 -19.55 -0.65 -0.46
CA LEU A 56 -18.87 -0.27 0.78
C LEU A 56 -19.23 1.13 1.25
N GLU A 57 -20.00 1.92 0.51
CA GLU A 57 -20.26 3.34 0.80
C GLU A 57 -18.96 4.11 1.13
N CYS A 58 -18.02 4.08 0.19
CA CYS A 58 -16.69 4.69 0.36
C CYS A 58 -16.21 5.42 -0.89
N LYS A 59 -15.12 6.19 -0.77
CA LYS A 59 -14.52 6.90 -1.90
C LYS A 59 -13.58 5.98 -2.66
N ILE A 60 -13.24 6.34 -3.90
CA ILE A 60 -12.32 5.54 -4.73
C ILE A 60 -10.94 5.35 -4.09
N GLN A 61 -10.44 6.34 -3.33
CA GLN A 61 -9.16 6.27 -2.63
C GLN A 61 -9.16 5.22 -1.50
N ASP A 62 -10.34 4.84 -1.02
CA ASP A 62 -10.50 3.79 0.00
C ASP A 62 -10.45 2.39 -0.63
N VAL A 63 -10.40 2.29 -1.97
CA VAL A 63 -10.40 1.03 -2.72
C VAL A 63 -9.08 0.79 -3.44
N VAL A 64 -8.54 1.80 -4.11
CA VAL A 64 -7.35 1.65 -4.96
C VAL A 64 -6.47 2.89 -4.92
N GLU A 65 -5.17 2.65 -4.87
CA GLU A 65 -4.13 3.66 -5.08
C GLU A 65 -3.23 3.24 -6.26
N PHE A 66 -2.57 4.19 -6.91
CA PHE A 66 -1.55 3.89 -7.90
C PHE A 66 -0.17 4.10 -7.29
N THR A 67 0.70 3.11 -7.43
CA THR A 67 2.09 3.15 -7.00
C THR A 67 3.02 3.02 -8.20
N THR A 68 4.30 3.31 -7.97
CA THR A 68 5.37 2.99 -8.92
C THR A 68 6.16 1.78 -8.43
N GLU A 69 6.92 1.12 -9.32
CA GLU A 69 7.81 0.02 -8.92
C GLU A 69 8.84 0.44 -7.86
N GLU A 70 9.25 1.72 -7.86
CA GLU A 70 10.16 2.29 -6.87
C GLU A 70 9.49 2.39 -5.49
N ASP A 71 8.21 2.75 -5.42
CA ASP A 71 7.48 2.93 -4.16
C ASP A 71 7.41 1.65 -3.32
N GLU A 72 7.18 0.48 -3.93
CA GLU A 72 7.06 -0.79 -3.19
C GLU A 72 8.39 -1.20 -2.52
N SER A 73 9.51 -0.94 -3.20
CA SER A 73 10.85 -1.19 -2.65
C SER A 73 11.16 -0.28 -1.46
N VAL A 74 10.68 0.97 -1.51
CA VAL A 74 10.85 1.96 -0.44
C VAL A 74 9.87 1.72 0.71
N LYS A 75 8.63 1.28 0.44
CA LYS A 75 7.59 0.97 1.46
C LYS A 75 8.08 -0.14 2.39
N THR A 76 8.68 -1.20 1.83
CA THR A 76 9.25 -2.30 2.60
C THR A 76 10.40 -1.85 3.51
N LEU A 77 11.21 -0.90 3.05
CA LEU A 77 12.30 -0.32 3.85
C LEU A 77 11.77 0.65 4.90
N LYS A 78 10.77 1.46 4.57
CA LYS A 78 10.11 2.39 5.48
C LYS A 78 9.36 1.67 6.60
N GLU A 79 8.63 0.59 6.32
CA GLU A 79 7.97 -0.21 7.36
C GLU A 79 9.00 -0.84 8.33
N ARG A 80 10.20 -1.19 7.84
CA ARG A 80 11.33 -1.60 8.69
C ARG A 80 11.94 -0.43 9.45
N LEU A 81 11.97 0.75 8.84
CA LEU A 81 12.48 1.99 9.44
C LEU A 81 11.55 2.51 10.55
N ASP A 82 10.24 2.44 10.36
CA ASP A 82 9.21 2.87 11.33
C ASP A 82 9.14 1.92 12.54
N SER A 83 9.71 0.71 12.41
CA SER A 83 9.89 -0.24 13.51
C SER A 83 11.20 -0.01 14.29
N LEU A 84 12.08 0.87 13.80
CA LEU A 84 13.25 1.33 14.56
C LEU A 84 12.80 2.46 15.49
N SER A 85 13.19 2.35 16.75
CA SER A 85 12.96 3.41 17.74
C SER A 85 13.66 4.71 17.28
N GLU A 86 13.11 5.87 17.68
CA GLU A 86 13.72 7.18 17.41
C GLU A 86 15.21 7.23 17.81
N GLU A 87 15.58 6.49 18.86
CA GLU A 87 16.95 6.33 19.35
C GLU A 87 17.87 5.61 18.35
N GLU A 88 17.37 4.60 17.65
CA GLU A 88 18.11 3.87 16.62
C GLU A 88 18.32 4.72 15.36
N PHE A 89 17.33 5.54 14.98
CA PHE A 89 17.45 6.45 13.85
C PHE A 89 18.46 7.58 14.12
N GLU A 90 18.41 8.18 15.31
CA GLU A 90 19.40 9.17 15.73
C GLU A 90 20.83 8.59 15.77
N ALA A 91 20.99 7.35 16.26
CA ALA A 91 22.28 6.68 16.28
C ALA A 91 22.84 6.47 14.87
N LEU A 92 21.99 6.05 13.92
CA LEU A 92 22.37 5.89 12.52
C LEU A 92 22.73 7.22 11.85
N GLN A 93 21.98 8.29 12.11
CA GLN A 93 22.32 9.63 11.60
C GLN A 93 23.67 10.10 12.13
N ARG A 94 23.95 9.94 13.43
CA ARG A 94 25.26 10.28 14.02
C ARG A 94 26.39 9.46 13.38
N ILE A 95 26.20 8.16 13.18
CA ILE A 95 27.22 7.30 12.53
C ILE A 95 27.44 7.74 11.08
N TYR A 96 26.38 8.01 10.33
CA TYR A 96 26.47 8.47 8.95
C TYR A 96 27.25 9.78 8.82
N GLU A 97 26.95 10.75 9.69
CA GLU A 97 27.70 12.00 9.79
C GLU A 97 29.15 11.77 10.19
N MET A 98 29.43 10.87 11.15
CA MET A 98 30.79 10.51 11.54
C MET A 98 31.60 9.87 10.39
N VAL A 99 30.95 9.09 9.53
CA VAL A 99 31.59 8.46 8.36
C VAL A 99 31.85 9.49 7.26
N HIS A 100 30.90 10.39 7.00
CA HIS A 100 31.03 11.37 5.91
C HIS A 100 31.83 12.63 6.28
N ASN A 101 31.91 13.00 7.57
CA ASN A 101 32.66 14.18 8.03
C ASN A 101 34.16 13.91 8.26
N LYS A 102 34.62 12.66 8.12
CA LYS A 102 36.05 12.30 8.14
C LYS A 102 36.87 12.86 6.96
N LYS A 103 36.24 13.53 5.98
CA LYS A 103 36.94 14.24 4.89
C LYS A 103 37.32 15.69 5.20
N ALA A 104 36.91 16.25 6.35
CA ALA A 104 37.20 17.64 6.70
C ALA A 104 38.46 17.84 7.56
N ASN A 105 39.18 16.76 7.93
CA ASN A 105 40.35 16.87 8.80
C ASN A 105 41.48 15.89 8.41
N LYS A 106 41.90 15.94 7.14
CA LYS A 106 43.19 15.41 6.68
C LYS A 106 43.82 16.38 5.70
#